data_AF-A0A7T6Z361-F1
#
_entry.id   AF-A0A7T6Z361-F1
#
_cell.length_a   1.000
_cell.length_b   1.000
_cell.length_c   1.000
_cell.angle_alpha   90.00
_cell.angle_beta   90.00
_cell.angle_gamma   90.00
#
_symmetry.space_group_name_H-M   'P 1'
#
loop_
_entity.id
_entity.type
_entity.pdbx_description
1 polymer ?
#
loop_
_entity_poly.entity_id
_entity_poly.type
_entity_poly.pdbx_seq_one_letter_code
_entity_poly.pdbx_strand_id
1 'polypeptide(L)' 'MYLGAPVAKKHKIAPYMVFSDQTLKEMSGKQPATKASMLAIKGVGEHKYEVYGEAFLDEIHGG' A
#
# COMPACT_ATOMS: atom_id res chain seq x y z
N MET A 1 1.22 21.91 -31.20
CA MET A 1 1.67 22.19 -29.82
C MET A 1 0.46 21.94 -28.93
N TYR A 2 0.33 20.73 -28.36
CA TYR A 2 -0.78 20.37 -27.47
C TYR A 2 -0.25 20.37 -26.02
N LEU A 3 -0.71 21.33 -25.24
CA LEU A 3 -0.59 21.34 -23.79
C LEU A 3 -1.70 20.42 -23.25
N GLY A 4 -1.34 19.21 -22.85
CA GLY A 4 -2.29 18.21 -22.35
C GLY A 4 -1.74 17.48 -21.13
N ALA A 5 -2.18 17.95 -19.95
CA ALA A 5 -2.16 17.28 -18.64
C ALA A 5 -0.79 17.04 -17.95
N PRO A 6 -0.44 17.84 -16.93
CA PRO A 6 0.49 17.39 -15.90
C PRO A 6 -0.19 16.29 -15.05
N VAL A 7 0.60 15.35 -14.51
CA VAL A 7 0.19 14.33 -13.52
C VAL A 7 -0.45 13.04 -14.07
N ALA A 8 -0.05 12.57 -15.25
CA ALA A 8 -0.16 11.14 -15.55
C ALA A 8 1.11 10.43 -15.03
N LYS A 9 0.95 9.48 -14.08
CA LYS A 9 1.95 8.51 -13.56
C LYS A 9 2.41 8.69 -12.10
N LYS A 10 1.57 9.19 -11.18
CA LYS A 10 1.71 8.72 -9.79
C LYS A 10 1.22 7.28 -9.74
N HIS A 11 2.17 6.36 -9.94
CA HIS A 11 2.12 4.92 -9.68
C HIS A 11 0.70 4.30 -9.59
N LYS A 12 0.12 3.95 -10.75
CA LYS A 12 -0.92 2.90 -10.83
C LYS A 12 -0.28 1.52 -10.60
N ILE A 13 0.52 1.37 -9.55
CA ILE A 13 1.01 0.06 -9.14
C ILE A 13 -0.14 -0.57 -8.39
N ALA A 14 -0.75 -1.57 -9.02
CA ALA A 14 -1.86 -2.24 -8.39
C ALA A 14 -1.40 -2.88 -7.07
N PRO A 15 -2.16 -2.72 -5.97
CA PRO A 15 -1.85 -3.28 -4.64
C PRO A 15 -1.33 -4.72 -4.65
N TYR A 16 -1.89 -5.56 -5.54
CA TYR A 16 -1.52 -6.97 -5.72
C TYR A 16 -0.13 -7.21 -6.33
N MET A 17 0.49 -6.18 -6.91
CA MET A 17 1.85 -6.27 -7.46
C MET A 17 2.92 -5.94 -6.41
N VAL A 18 2.54 -5.32 -5.30
CA VAL A 18 3.47 -4.84 -4.25
C VAL A 18 3.63 -5.85 -3.11
N PHE A 19 2.53 -6.49 -2.74
CA PHE A 19 2.44 -7.46 -1.67
C PHE A 19 2.02 -8.81 -2.23
N SER A 20 2.62 -9.89 -1.73
CA SER A 20 2.20 -11.24 -2.10
C SER A 20 0.81 -11.54 -1.56
N ASP A 21 0.12 -12.52 -2.14
CA ASP A 21 -1.17 -13.00 -1.65
C ASP A 21 -1.14 -13.37 -0.17
N GLN A 22 -0.02 -13.93 0.30
CA GLN A 22 0.18 -14.24 1.72
C GLN A 22 0.15 -12.97 2.58
N THR A 23 0.89 -11.94 2.17
CA THR A 23 0.94 -10.65 2.88
C THR A 23 -0.43 -9.98 2.87
N LEU A 24 -1.13 -9.96 1.73
CA LEU A 24 -2.48 -9.37 1.63
C LEU A 24 -3.48 -10.10 2.52
N LYS A 25 -3.47 -11.44 2.50
CA LYS A 25 -4.34 -12.26 3.37
C LYS A 25 -4.07 -11.99 4.85
N GLU A 26 -2.79 -11.83 5.23
CA GLU A 26 -2.41 -11.50 6.59
C GLU A 26 -2.85 -10.08 6.98
N MET A 27 -2.72 -9.09 6.09
CA MET A 27 -3.21 -7.72 6.29
C MET A 27 -4.73 -7.69 6.46
N SER A 28 -5.49 -8.37 5.59
CA SER A 28 -6.95 -8.44 5.69
C SER A 28 -7.41 -9.09 6.99
N GLY A 29 -6.68 -10.09 7.49
CA GLY A 29 -7.01 -10.76 8.76
C GLY A 29 -6.60 -9.98 10.01
N LYS A 30 -5.48 -9.26 9.97
CA LYS A 30 -4.96 -8.50 11.13
C LYS A 30 -5.45 -7.06 11.19
N GLN A 31 -5.94 -6.51 10.09
CA GLN A 31 -6.41 -5.13 9.95
C GLN A 31 -5.47 -4.11 10.63
N PRO A 32 -4.19 -4.03 10.22
CA PRO A 32 -3.23 -3.14 10.85
C PRO A 32 -3.74 -1.69 10.80
N ALA A 33 -3.50 -0.95 11.88
CA ALA A 33 -3.95 0.45 12.06
C ALA A 33 -2.76 1.41 12.26
N THR A 34 -1.55 0.88 12.38
CA THR A 34 -0.33 1.64 12.69
C THR A 34 0.85 1.16 11.86
N LYS A 35 1.87 2.01 11.70
CA LYS A 35 3.16 1.64 11.10
C LYS A 35 3.73 0.38 11.72
N ALA A 36 3.77 0.30 13.05
CA ALA A 36 4.30 -0.85 13.77
C ALA A 36 3.53 -2.14 13.44
N SER A 37 2.20 -2.08 13.39
CA SER A 37 1.39 -3.25 13.00
C SER A 37 1.58 -3.66 11.54
N MET A 38 1.81 -2.70 10.63
CA MET A 38 2.14 -2.98 9.23
C MET A 38 3.50 -3.67 9.11
N LEU A 39 4.53 -3.19 9.81
CA LEU A 39 5.87 -3.78 9.80
C LEU A 39 5.93 -5.16 10.48
N ALA A 40 4.96 -5.49 11.31
CA ALA A 40 4.80 -6.83 11.89
C ALA A 40 4.22 -7.85 10.89
N ILE A 41 3.71 -7.41 9.73
CA ILE A 41 3.23 -8.30 8.67
C ILE A 41 4.42 -8.83 7.87
N LYS A 42 4.47 -10.15 7.69
CA LYS A 42 5.54 -10.77 6.90
C LYS A 42 5.51 -10.27 5.45
N GLY A 43 6.62 -9.72 4.99
CA GLY A 43 6.76 -9.18 3.63
C GLY A 43 6.54 -7.66 3.51
N VAL A 44 6.29 -6.97 4.63
CA VAL A 44 6.23 -5.50 4.72
C VAL A 44 7.48 -4.99 5.43
N GLY A 45 8.45 -4.53 4.65
CA GLY A 45 9.63 -3.81 5.17
C GLY A 45 9.40 -2.30 5.23
N GLU A 46 10.34 -1.58 5.84
CA GLU A 46 10.26 -0.12 5.99
C GLU A 46 10.06 0.61 4.67
N HIS A 47 10.84 0.27 3.64
CA HIS A 47 10.69 0.88 2.32
C HIS A 47 9.30 0.68 1.70
N LYS A 48 8.68 -0.50 1.90
CA LYS A 48 7.31 -0.74 1.41
C LYS A 48 6.28 0.07 2.19
N TYR A 49 6.49 0.22 3.50
CA TYR A 49 5.64 1.08 4.33
C TYR A 49 5.77 2.56 3.92
N GLU A 50 6.98 3.05 3.67
CA GLU A 50 7.20 4.43 3.23
C GLU A 50 6.51 4.75 1.90
N VAL A 51 6.47 3.78 0.98
CA VAL A 51 5.90 3.99 -0.36
C VAL A 51 4.38 3.74 -0.38
N TYR A 52 3.88 2.74 0.36
CA TYR A 52 2.49 2.26 0.24
C TYR A 52 1.73 2.16 1.57
N GLY A 53 2.43 2.28 2.70
CA GLY A 53 1.88 1.97 4.02
C GLY A 53 0.69 2.82 4.40
N GLU A 54 0.79 4.14 4.23
CA GLU A 54 -0.32 5.06 4.55
C GLU A 54 -1.55 4.82 3.67
N ALA A 55 -1.35 4.67 2.35
CA ALA A 55 -2.45 4.40 1.42
C ALA A 55 -3.17 3.08 1.74
N PHE A 56 -2.44 2.05 2.17
CA PHE A 56 -3.04 0.78 2.59
C PHE A 56 -3.78 0.89 3.93
N LEU A 57 -3.24 1.66 4.89
CA LEU A 57 -3.95 1.90 6.15
C LEU A 57 -5.28 2.59 5.90
N ASP A 58 -5.32 3.57 5.00
CA ASP A 58 -6.54 4.27 4.61
C ASP A 58 -7.57 3.33 3.95
N GLU A 59 -7.12 2.50 2.99
CA GLU A 59 -7.99 1.52 2.33
C GLU A 59 -8.55 0.45 3.29
N ILE A 60 -7.74 -0.03 4.25
CA ILE A 60 -8.16 -1.04 5.23
C ILE A 60 -9.24 -0.49 6.18
N HIS A 61 -9.14 0.79 6.55
CA HIS A 61 -10.04 1.42 7.52
C HIS A 61 -11.21 2.16 6.85
N GLY A 62 -11.24 2.18 5.51
CA GLY A 62 -12.32 2.74 4.72
C GLY A 62 -12.36 4.26 4.81
N GLY A 63 -11.31 4.91 4.30
CA GLY A 63 -11.26 6.37 4.13
C GLY A 63 -12.55 7.00 3.58
#